data_AF-A0A2V9UT36-F1
#
_entry.id   AF-A0A2V9UT36-F1
#
_cell.length_a   1.000
_cell.length_b   1.000
_cell.length_c   1.000
_cell.angle_alpha   90.00
_cell.angle_beta   90.00
_cell.angle_gamma   90.00
#
_symmetry.space_group_name_H-M   'P 1'
#
loop_
_entity.id
_entity.type
_entity.pdbx_description
1 polymer ?
#
loop_
_entity_poly.entity_id
_entity_poly.type
_entity_poly.pdbx_seq_one_letter_code
_entity_poly.pdbx_strand_id
1 'polypeptide(L)'
;MSGGLAQEQKAAPYDCRVANLPTVWAFDNPPGTIERNNAAFGESGRAWLDFQFRNRESTSIQALTLIVEYADKEDEIIDRVPFVGTVTQGITDSLPFVLSPSQAWKNALSPGDSARMERVSDGIRTGRCPVRARVTFASLRFTDGTLRTFSSPQWQSGPVPTLIPTLPETIPELPVQPPVSLLAKLKISAMGDVLDVVSEEPESLKLLGWIRDRMRQDWKFHPARLKGKSTDSELTVLFLIHSKGMIKFVESKPVLQPITLIQFYWSHDLFGQVNAMDRWTVTYGALQEGSIPN
;
A
#
# COMPACT_ATOMS: atom_id res chain seq x y z
N MET A 1 -49.96 7.29 -4.92
CA MET A 1 -48.79 7.93 -4.26
C MET A 1 -47.98 6.83 -3.64
N SER A 2 -46.95 6.37 -4.35
CA SER A 2 -46.14 5.21 -3.95
C SER A 2 -44.94 5.75 -3.19
N GLY A 3 -44.99 5.68 -1.87
CA GLY A 3 -43.86 6.05 -1.01
C GLY A 3 -42.75 5.01 -1.17
N GLY A 4 -41.71 5.36 -1.93
CA GLY A 4 -40.48 4.58 -2.00
C GLY A 4 -39.77 4.67 -0.65
N LEU A 5 -39.72 3.55 0.07
CA LEU A 5 -38.88 3.40 1.25
C LEU A 5 -37.42 3.57 0.81
N ALA A 6 -36.73 4.55 1.39
CA ALA A 6 -35.28 4.67 1.25
C ALA A 6 -34.65 3.39 1.79
N GLN A 7 -34.07 2.58 0.90
CA GLN A 7 -33.24 1.46 1.31
C GLN A 7 -32.00 2.01 1.99
N GLU A 8 -31.89 1.74 3.29
CA GLU A 8 -30.67 1.94 4.06
C GLU A 8 -29.60 1.01 3.48
N GLN A 9 -28.74 1.57 2.63
CA GLN A 9 -27.64 0.85 2.00
C GLN A 9 -26.59 0.59 3.08
N LYS A 10 -26.67 -0.57 3.72
CA LYS A 10 -25.72 -1.01 4.75
C LYS A 10 -24.31 -0.89 4.16
N ALA A 11 -23.48 -0.02 4.73
CA ALA A 11 -22.11 0.16 4.29
C ALA A 11 -21.42 -1.21 4.30
N ALA A 12 -20.70 -1.50 3.23
CA ALA A 12 -20.04 -2.78 3.06
C ALA A 12 -18.96 -2.94 4.16
N PRO A 13 -18.75 -4.14 4.75
CA PRO A 13 -17.95 -4.34 5.97
C PRO A 13 -16.50 -3.84 5.89
N TYR A 14 -15.94 -3.65 4.69
CA TYR A 14 -14.57 -3.18 4.49
C TYR A 14 -14.49 -1.78 3.87
N ASP A 15 -15.64 -1.13 3.65
CA ASP A 15 -15.67 0.24 3.13
C ASP A 15 -15.47 1.23 4.28
N CYS A 16 -14.33 1.92 4.25
CA CYS A 16 -13.98 2.95 5.20
C CYS A 16 -13.71 4.28 4.48
N ARG A 17 -14.26 5.39 4.99
CA ARG A 17 -13.91 6.74 4.53
C ARG A 17 -13.78 7.69 5.72
N VAL A 18 -12.62 8.34 5.83
CA VAL A 18 -12.30 9.29 6.89
C VAL A 18 -11.75 10.57 6.27
N ALA A 19 -12.33 11.70 6.64
CA ALA A 19 -11.87 13.03 6.23
C ALA A 19 -11.18 13.73 7.38
N ASN A 20 -10.15 14.53 7.08
CA ASN A 20 -9.38 15.30 8.06
C ASN A 20 -8.87 14.46 9.24
N LEU A 21 -8.32 13.28 8.93
CA LEU A 21 -7.73 12.37 9.89
C LEU A 21 -6.67 13.10 10.73
N PRO A 22 -6.79 13.12 12.07
CA PRO A 22 -5.80 13.74 12.94
C PRO A 22 -4.41 13.16 12.64
N THR A 23 -3.49 14.03 12.22
CA THR A 23 -2.15 13.60 11.82
C THR A 23 -1.10 14.33 12.64
N VAL A 24 -0.23 13.56 13.29
CA VAL A 24 0.85 14.08 14.14
C VAL A 24 2.22 13.72 13.59
N TRP A 25 3.26 14.39 14.07
CA TRP A 25 4.66 14.08 13.75
C TRP A 25 5.27 13.23 14.86
N ALA A 26 6.02 12.19 14.50
CA ALA A 26 6.68 11.29 15.45
C ALA A 26 8.06 11.81 15.92
N PHE A 27 8.39 13.05 15.61
CA PHE A 27 9.66 13.69 15.89
C PHE A 27 9.44 15.20 16.08
N ASP A 28 10.37 15.82 16.81
CA ASP A 28 10.30 17.24 17.14
C ASP A 28 10.64 18.13 15.94
N ASN A 29 10.18 19.37 15.98
CA ASN A 29 10.47 20.42 14.98
C ASN A 29 10.14 20.00 13.54
N PRO A 30 8.87 19.67 13.24
CA PRO A 30 8.49 19.23 11.90
C PRO A 30 8.72 20.34 10.86
N PRO A 31 9.16 19.98 9.64
CA PRO A 31 9.50 20.95 8.59
C PRO A 31 8.25 21.59 7.93
N GLY A 32 7.05 21.19 8.34
CA GLY A 32 5.82 21.67 7.76
C GLY A 32 4.60 21.30 8.58
N THR A 33 3.43 21.63 8.04
CA THR A 33 2.14 21.21 8.62
C THR A 33 1.32 20.38 7.66
N ILE A 34 0.48 19.55 8.26
CA ILE A 34 -0.45 18.67 7.55
C ILE A 34 -1.81 19.33 7.66
N GLU A 35 -2.28 19.91 6.56
CA GLU A 35 -3.53 20.68 6.53
C GLU A 35 -4.75 19.79 6.33
N ARG A 36 -4.54 18.69 5.62
CA ARG A 36 -5.56 17.72 5.27
C ARG A 36 -4.94 16.34 5.15
N ASN A 37 -5.65 15.35 5.66
CA ASN A 37 -5.33 13.94 5.44
C ASN A 37 -6.67 13.19 5.35
N ASN A 38 -7.03 12.75 4.14
CA ASN A 38 -8.21 11.94 3.92
C ASN A 38 -7.75 10.53 3.57
N ALA A 39 -8.50 9.54 4.04
CA ALA A 39 -8.25 8.15 3.73
C ALA A 39 -9.57 7.45 3.38
N ALA A 40 -9.56 6.68 2.31
CA ALA A 40 -10.63 5.78 1.94
C ALA A 40 -10.06 4.41 1.64
N PHE A 41 -10.66 3.36 2.18
CA PHE A 41 -10.34 1.96 1.90
C PHE A 41 -11.61 1.30 1.39
N GLY A 42 -11.53 0.58 0.28
CA GLY A 42 -12.67 -0.11 -0.31
C GLY A 42 -12.58 -1.62 -0.19
N GLU A 43 -13.72 -2.31 -0.32
CA GLU A 43 -13.78 -3.78 -0.26
C GLU A 43 -12.87 -4.51 -1.25
N SER A 44 -12.60 -3.90 -2.41
CA SER A 44 -11.73 -4.48 -3.44
C SER A 44 -10.24 -4.47 -3.04
N GLY A 45 -9.90 -3.98 -1.85
CA GLY A 45 -8.53 -3.77 -1.42
C GLY A 45 -7.91 -2.49 -1.97
N ARG A 46 -8.70 -1.61 -2.59
CA ARG A 46 -8.20 -0.35 -3.14
C ARG A 46 -8.34 0.76 -2.10
N ALA A 47 -7.24 1.45 -1.83
CA ALA A 47 -7.17 2.60 -0.95
C ALA A 47 -6.92 3.89 -1.75
N TRP A 48 -7.58 4.97 -1.35
CA TRP A 48 -7.36 6.33 -1.84
C TRP A 48 -6.99 7.21 -0.67
N LEU A 49 -5.83 7.85 -0.76
CA LEU A 49 -5.27 8.69 0.28
C LEU A 49 -4.96 10.06 -0.31
N ASP A 50 -5.36 11.11 0.40
CA ASP A 50 -5.19 12.50 -0.03
C ASP A 50 -4.59 13.31 1.12
N PHE A 51 -3.38 13.81 0.90
CA PHE A 51 -2.56 14.45 1.92
C PHE A 51 -2.17 15.85 1.47
N GLN A 52 -2.35 16.86 2.30
CA GLN A 52 -1.96 18.24 2.00
C GLN A 52 -0.88 18.71 2.97
N PHE A 53 0.31 18.95 2.44
CA PHE A 53 1.47 19.39 3.19
C PHE A 53 1.75 20.87 2.91
N ARG A 54 1.91 21.67 3.97
CA ARG A 54 2.38 23.07 3.90
C ARG A 54 3.83 23.18 4.33
N ASN A 55 4.67 23.81 3.51
CA ASN A 55 6.05 24.12 3.84
C ASN A 55 6.13 25.20 4.93
N ARG A 56 6.86 24.92 6.04
CA ARG A 56 7.14 25.91 7.09
C ARG A 56 8.62 26.28 7.20
N GLU A 57 9.46 25.71 6.35
CA GLU A 57 10.87 26.07 6.25
C GLU A 57 11.03 27.43 5.55
N SER A 58 12.16 28.07 5.79
CA SER A 58 12.53 29.34 5.13
C SER A 58 13.01 29.16 3.68
N THR A 59 13.29 27.92 3.27
CA THR A 59 13.82 27.56 1.95
C THR A 59 12.81 26.72 1.18
N SER A 60 12.72 26.94 -0.13
CA SER A 60 11.82 26.17 -0.99
C SER A 60 12.23 24.69 -1.07
N ILE A 61 11.24 23.80 -1.04
CA ILE A 61 11.44 22.35 -1.11
C ILE A 61 11.25 21.89 -2.54
N GLN A 62 12.28 21.30 -3.15
CA GLN A 62 12.21 20.74 -4.50
C GLN A 62 11.88 19.25 -4.54
N ALA A 63 12.10 18.52 -3.44
CA ALA A 63 11.62 17.15 -3.30
C ALA A 63 11.29 16.85 -1.84
N LEU A 64 10.22 16.08 -1.63
CA LEU A 64 9.69 15.68 -0.34
C LEU A 64 9.35 14.20 -0.37
N THR A 65 9.80 13.47 0.63
CA THR A 65 9.36 12.11 0.93
C THR A 65 8.85 12.08 2.36
N LEU A 66 7.62 11.64 2.57
CA LEU A 66 7.04 11.40 3.88
C LEU A 66 6.66 9.92 3.98
N ILE A 67 6.76 9.33 5.16
CA ILE A 67 6.13 8.03 5.45
C ILE A 67 5.11 8.26 6.56
N VAL A 68 3.86 7.97 6.23
CA VAL A 68 2.69 8.15 7.10
C VAL A 68 2.18 6.79 7.51
N GLU A 69 2.12 6.53 8.80
CA GLU A 69 1.46 5.36 9.36
C GLU A 69 0.01 5.71 9.67
N TYR A 70 -0.93 4.88 9.19
CA TYR A 70 -2.35 4.96 9.48
C TYR A 70 -2.68 3.89 10.53
N ALA A 71 -3.29 4.29 11.65
CA ALA A 71 -3.58 3.38 12.75
C ALA A 71 -5.04 3.45 13.18
N ASP A 72 -5.55 2.30 13.64
CA ASP A 72 -6.90 2.18 14.19
C ASP A 72 -6.99 2.70 15.63
N LYS A 73 -8.16 2.46 16.24
CA LYS A 73 -8.47 2.87 17.61
C LYS A 73 -7.64 2.12 18.67
N GLU A 74 -7.11 0.95 18.33
CA GLU A 74 -6.26 0.13 19.19
C GLU A 74 -4.75 0.46 19.05
N ASP A 75 -4.36 1.42 18.20
CA ASP A 75 -2.96 1.70 17.81
C ASP A 75 -2.33 0.66 16.89
N GLU A 76 -3.12 -0.23 16.32
CA GLU A 76 -2.59 -1.18 15.37
C GLU A 76 -2.44 -0.48 14.01
N ILE A 77 -1.28 -0.68 13.38
CA ILE A 77 -0.97 -0.06 12.08
C ILE A 77 -1.75 -0.80 10.99
N ILE A 78 -2.65 -0.08 10.34
CA ILE A 78 -3.40 -0.53 9.16
C ILE A 78 -2.48 -0.53 7.94
N ASP A 79 -1.80 0.58 7.69
CA ASP A 79 -0.91 0.73 6.53
C ASP A 79 0.20 1.76 6.77
N ARG A 80 1.30 1.62 6.00
CA ARG A 80 2.44 2.55 5.96
C ARG A 80 2.63 3.07 4.56
N VAL A 81 2.38 4.36 4.38
CA VAL A 81 2.22 4.95 3.06
C VAL A 81 3.32 5.99 2.82
N PRO A 82 4.21 5.75 1.86
CA PRO A 82 5.06 6.83 1.37
C PRO A 82 4.27 7.85 0.54
N PHE A 83 4.38 9.13 0.89
CA PHE A 83 4.01 10.24 0.02
C PHE A 83 5.30 10.83 -0.53
N VAL A 84 5.37 11.01 -1.84
CA VAL A 84 6.57 11.51 -2.51
C VAL A 84 6.15 12.55 -3.52
N GLY A 85 6.71 13.74 -3.39
CA GLY A 85 6.58 14.84 -4.36
C GLY A 85 7.93 15.34 -4.79
N THR A 86 8.10 15.65 -6.07
CA THR A 86 9.37 16.12 -6.63
C THR A 86 9.14 17.09 -7.77
N VAL A 87 9.97 18.13 -7.88
CA VAL A 87 9.94 19.02 -9.04
C VAL A 87 10.34 18.25 -10.29
N THR A 88 9.51 18.31 -11.33
CA THR A 88 9.81 17.75 -12.65
C THR A 88 9.68 18.86 -13.69
N GLN A 89 10.78 19.16 -14.37
CA GLN A 89 10.80 20.21 -15.39
C GLN A 89 9.95 19.81 -16.61
N GLY A 90 9.15 20.75 -17.13
CA GLY A 90 8.41 20.57 -18.39
C GLY A 90 6.95 20.11 -18.26
N ILE A 91 6.40 19.99 -17.05
CA ILE A 91 4.97 19.70 -16.85
C ILE A 91 4.15 20.98 -17.12
N THR A 92 3.28 20.94 -18.14
CA THR A 92 2.31 22.00 -18.47
C THR A 92 1.02 21.84 -17.66
N ASP A 93 0.32 22.96 -17.37
CA ASP A 93 -0.86 23.03 -16.49
C ASP A 93 -2.15 22.36 -17.04
N SER A 94 -2.06 21.45 -18.01
CA SER A 94 -3.23 20.84 -18.65
C SER A 94 -3.68 19.53 -17.97
N LEU A 95 -4.95 19.50 -17.56
CA LEU A 95 -5.72 18.30 -17.21
C LEU A 95 -5.85 17.32 -18.40
N PRO A 96 -6.03 15.99 -18.20
CA PRO A 96 -5.82 15.19 -17.00
C PRO A 96 -4.79 14.07 -17.31
N PHE A 97 -3.50 14.33 -17.11
CA PHE A 97 -2.53 13.24 -17.23
C PHE A 97 -2.45 12.45 -15.93
N VAL A 98 -3.00 11.24 -16.03
CA VAL A 98 -2.76 10.06 -15.19
C VAL A 98 -1.26 9.87 -15.02
N LEU A 99 -0.73 10.15 -13.84
CA LEU A 99 0.63 9.74 -13.49
C LEU A 99 0.64 9.15 -12.08
N SER A 100 0.68 7.82 -12.03
CA SER A 100 1.51 7.12 -11.06
C SER A 100 2.92 7.13 -11.66
N PRO A 101 3.73 8.18 -11.37
CA PRO A 101 4.68 8.11 -10.26
C PRO A 101 4.71 9.41 -9.43
N SER A 102 4.50 9.29 -8.11
CA SER A 102 4.87 10.29 -7.08
C SER A 102 4.81 11.79 -7.47
N GLN A 103 3.60 12.35 -7.50
CA GLN A 103 3.25 13.79 -7.34
C GLN A 103 4.31 14.78 -7.83
N ALA A 104 4.55 14.78 -9.13
CA ALA A 104 5.45 15.73 -9.74
C ALA A 104 4.93 17.17 -9.56
N TRP A 105 5.78 18.06 -9.03
CA TRP A 105 5.49 19.47 -8.87
C TRP A 105 6.10 20.27 -10.02
N LYS A 106 5.39 21.31 -10.47
CA LYS A 106 5.92 22.22 -11.49
C LYS A 106 7.05 23.09 -10.94
N ASN A 107 6.85 23.59 -9.73
CA ASN A 107 7.78 24.48 -9.02
C ASN A 107 8.10 23.89 -7.65
N ALA A 108 9.25 24.29 -7.10
CA ALA A 108 9.56 24.00 -5.71
C ALA A 108 8.51 24.62 -4.79
N LEU A 109 8.21 23.94 -3.69
CA LEU A 109 7.23 24.39 -2.71
C LEU A 109 7.83 25.52 -1.87
N SER A 110 7.42 26.77 -2.11
CA SER A 110 7.97 27.93 -1.41
C SER A 110 7.56 27.97 0.06
N PRO A 111 8.22 28.75 0.91
CA PRO A 111 7.80 28.96 2.29
C PRO A 111 6.32 29.39 2.37
N GLY A 112 5.50 28.64 3.11
CA GLY A 112 4.07 28.89 3.25
C GLY A 112 3.18 28.26 2.17
N ASP A 113 3.75 27.80 1.05
CA ASP A 113 3.00 27.09 0.01
C ASP A 113 2.56 25.71 0.49
N SER A 114 1.49 25.19 -0.12
CA SER A 114 0.97 23.85 0.16
C SER A 114 0.92 22.98 -1.09
N ALA A 115 1.28 21.71 -0.94
CA ALA A 115 1.20 20.69 -1.98
C ALA A 115 0.16 19.64 -1.58
N ARG A 116 -0.74 19.34 -2.53
CA ARG A 116 -1.66 18.21 -2.43
C ARG A 116 -1.00 16.97 -3.03
N MET A 117 -1.12 15.88 -2.31
CA MET A 117 -0.42 14.63 -2.53
C MET A 117 -1.44 13.49 -2.46
N GLU A 118 -1.84 12.99 -3.63
CA GLU A 118 -2.77 11.86 -3.74
C GLU A 118 -2.02 10.55 -3.97
N ARG A 119 -2.52 9.47 -3.37
CA ARG A 119 -2.02 8.12 -3.61
C ARG A 119 -3.18 7.14 -3.70
N VAL A 120 -3.09 6.28 -4.70
CA VAL A 120 -3.89 5.07 -4.79
C VAL A 120 -2.97 3.89 -4.50
N SER A 121 -3.39 3.03 -3.59
CA SER A 121 -2.70 1.77 -3.30
C SER A 121 -3.72 0.64 -3.48
N ASP A 122 -3.34 -0.44 -4.15
CA ASP A 122 -4.17 -1.65 -4.22
C ASP A 122 -3.71 -2.66 -3.16
N GLY A 123 -4.50 -3.71 -2.95
CA GLY A 123 -4.22 -4.82 -2.03
C GLY A 123 -4.34 -4.54 -0.54
N ILE A 124 -4.79 -3.35 -0.11
CA ILE A 124 -5.05 -3.04 1.30
C ILE A 124 -6.52 -3.31 1.60
N ARG A 125 -6.81 -4.41 2.31
CA ARG A 125 -8.16 -4.75 2.76
C ARG A 125 -8.19 -4.74 4.28
N THR A 126 -9.00 -3.85 4.84
CA THR A 126 -9.12 -3.68 6.29
C THR A 126 -10.59 -3.56 6.68
N GLY A 127 -10.98 -4.25 7.76
CA GLY A 127 -12.29 -4.06 8.40
C GLY A 127 -12.31 -2.86 9.35
N ARG A 128 -11.17 -2.17 9.51
CA ARG A 128 -10.98 -1.09 10.47
C ARG A 128 -10.69 0.23 9.77
N CYS A 129 -11.30 1.30 10.26
CA CYS A 129 -11.00 2.66 9.84
C CYS A 129 -9.81 3.24 10.60
N PRO A 130 -8.89 3.97 9.95
CA PRO A 130 -7.90 4.72 10.68
C PRO A 130 -8.60 5.82 11.47
N VAL A 131 -8.20 6.01 12.72
CA VAL A 131 -8.66 7.13 13.56
C VAL A 131 -7.56 8.15 13.81
N ARG A 132 -6.32 7.79 13.47
CA ARG A 132 -5.14 8.66 13.54
C ARG A 132 -4.14 8.31 12.45
N ALA A 133 -3.31 9.29 12.13
CA ALA A 133 -2.13 9.09 11.31
C ALA A 133 -0.90 9.72 11.97
N ARG A 134 0.27 9.21 11.64
CA ARG A 134 1.54 9.70 12.17
C ARG A 134 2.60 9.74 11.09
N VAL A 135 3.24 10.88 10.90
CA VAL A 135 4.43 10.98 10.05
C VAL A 135 5.64 10.48 10.83
N THR A 136 6.18 9.34 10.44
CA THR A 136 7.31 8.71 11.12
C THR A 136 8.65 8.96 10.45
N PHE A 137 8.64 9.42 9.20
CA PHE A 137 9.83 9.77 8.45
C PHE A 137 9.53 10.93 7.50
N ALA A 138 10.50 11.84 7.34
CA ALA A 138 10.49 12.88 6.33
C ALA A 138 11.89 13.07 5.75
N SER A 139 12.00 13.23 4.44
CA SER A 139 13.23 13.63 3.75
C SER A 139 12.92 14.77 2.80
N LEU A 140 13.63 15.88 2.93
CA LEU A 140 13.41 17.11 2.21
C LEU A 140 14.69 17.50 1.49
N ARG A 141 14.61 17.62 0.16
CA ARG A 141 15.64 18.25 -0.64
C ARG A 141 15.22 19.68 -0.96
N PHE A 142 16.03 20.62 -0.54
CA PHE A 142 15.81 22.05 -0.76
C PHE A 142 16.43 22.51 -2.08
N THR A 143 16.01 23.68 -2.58
CA THR A 143 16.52 24.26 -3.83
C THR A 143 17.99 24.67 -3.76
N ASP A 144 18.54 24.88 -2.55
CA ASP A 144 19.96 25.13 -2.31
C ASP A 144 20.83 23.85 -2.35
N GLY A 145 20.21 22.68 -2.58
CA GLY A 145 20.87 21.37 -2.59
C GLY A 145 20.94 20.69 -1.23
N THR A 146 20.58 21.36 -0.15
CA THR A 146 20.57 20.79 1.20
C THR A 146 19.57 19.64 1.28
N LEU A 147 19.98 18.54 1.92
CA LEU A 147 19.11 17.41 2.25
C LEU A 147 18.94 17.34 3.76
N ARG A 148 17.70 17.39 4.24
CA ARG A 148 17.38 17.15 5.66
C ARG A 148 16.51 15.92 5.78
N THR A 149 16.82 15.09 6.77
CA THR A 149 16.05 13.87 7.07
C THR A 149 15.65 13.88 8.53
N PHE A 150 14.40 13.51 8.78
CA PHE A 150 13.77 13.43 10.09
C PHE A 150 13.15 12.04 10.21
N SER A 151 13.24 11.44 11.39
CA SER A 151 12.66 10.12 11.64
C SER A 151 12.35 9.94 13.11
N SER A 152 11.32 9.15 13.41
CA SER A 152 11.06 8.73 14.79
C SER A 152 12.28 7.99 15.37
N PRO A 153 12.48 8.02 16.70
CA PRO A 153 13.42 7.12 17.34
C PRO A 153 13.10 5.67 16.94
N GLN A 154 14.12 4.90 16.59
CA GLN A 154 13.97 3.51 16.13
C GLN A 154 13.13 3.34 14.86
N TRP A 155 13.01 4.38 14.02
CA TRP A 155 12.31 4.27 12.76
C TRP A 155 12.79 3.08 11.94
N GLN A 156 11.83 2.32 11.45
CA GLN A 156 12.02 1.20 10.56
C GLN A 156 10.96 1.21 9.47
N SER A 157 11.30 0.68 8.31
CA SER A 157 10.34 0.32 7.27
C SER A 157 10.46 -1.16 6.96
N GLY A 158 9.32 -1.83 6.78
CA GLY A 158 9.30 -3.15 6.17
C GLY A 158 9.73 -3.09 4.70
N PRO A 159 9.97 -4.24 4.07
CA PRO A 159 10.20 -4.30 2.64
C PRO A 159 8.91 -3.95 1.88
N VAL A 160 9.04 -3.23 0.75
CA VAL A 160 7.90 -2.81 -0.09
C VAL A 160 8.22 -3.18 -1.54
N PRO A 161 7.31 -3.83 -2.30
CA PRO A 161 7.56 -4.14 -3.70
C PRO A 161 7.93 -2.88 -4.49
N THR A 162 8.99 -2.94 -5.28
CA THR A 162 9.35 -1.87 -6.22
C THR A 162 8.35 -1.83 -7.37
N LEU A 163 7.90 -3.00 -7.81
CA LEU A 163 6.88 -3.18 -8.81
C LEU A 163 6.11 -4.47 -8.48
N ILE A 164 4.78 -4.42 -8.55
CA ILE A 164 3.96 -5.63 -8.54
C ILE A 164 4.05 -6.23 -9.95
N PRO A 165 4.60 -7.44 -10.12
CA PRO A 165 4.81 -8.00 -11.45
C PRO A 165 3.49 -8.22 -12.16
N THR A 166 3.48 -7.91 -13.47
CA THR A 166 2.39 -8.34 -14.34
C THR A 166 2.57 -9.82 -14.62
N LEU A 167 1.57 -10.63 -14.28
CA LEU A 167 1.61 -12.04 -14.59
C LEU A 167 1.49 -12.27 -16.11
N PRO A 168 2.11 -13.33 -16.63
CA PRO A 168 1.89 -13.72 -18.02
C PRO A 168 0.40 -13.99 -18.27
N GLU A 169 -0.04 -13.78 -19.52
CA GLU A 169 -1.45 -13.96 -19.93
C GLU A 169 -1.98 -15.35 -19.55
N THR A 170 -1.12 -16.36 -19.71
CA THR A 170 -1.31 -17.70 -19.16
C THR A 170 -0.32 -17.89 -18.02
N ILE A 171 -0.78 -18.00 -16.77
CA ILE A 171 0.06 -18.56 -15.71
C ILE A 171 0.42 -20.00 -16.16
N PRO A 172 1.70 -20.42 -16.14
CA PRO A 172 2.06 -21.83 -16.32
C PRO A 172 1.18 -22.67 -15.42
N GLU A 173 0.66 -23.79 -15.91
CA GLU A 173 -0.31 -24.65 -15.20
C GLU A 173 -0.08 -24.63 -13.70
N LEU A 174 -0.98 -23.94 -12.97
CA LEU A 174 -0.92 -23.87 -11.52
C LEU A 174 -0.83 -25.33 -11.02
N PRO A 175 0.13 -25.65 -10.14
CA PRO A 175 0.37 -27.04 -9.75
C PRO A 175 -0.78 -27.63 -8.90
N VAL A 176 -1.77 -26.80 -8.56
CA VAL A 176 -2.96 -27.11 -7.77
C VAL A 176 -4.14 -26.33 -8.35
N GLN A 177 -5.34 -26.88 -8.20
CA GLN A 177 -6.58 -26.23 -8.64
C GLN A 177 -7.00 -25.13 -7.65
N PRO A 178 -7.26 -23.88 -8.10
CA PRO A 178 -7.86 -22.84 -7.26
C PRO A 178 -9.28 -23.21 -6.78
N PRO A 179 -9.78 -22.61 -5.68
CA PRO A 179 -9.12 -21.60 -4.87
C PRO A 179 -8.12 -22.24 -3.89
N VAL A 180 -6.97 -21.59 -3.67
CA VAL A 180 -5.96 -22.09 -2.72
C VAL A 180 -5.31 -20.93 -1.95
N SER A 181 -5.00 -21.18 -0.68
CA SER A 181 -4.28 -20.27 0.19
C SER A 181 -2.96 -20.88 0.65
N LEU A 182 -1.91 -20.08 0.74
CA LEU A 182 -0.60 -20.47 1.28
C LEU A 182 -0.09 -19.41 2.24
N LEU A 183 0.15 -19.79 3.50
CA LEU A 183 0.77 -18.92 4.49
C LEU A 183 2.28 -19.17 4.55
N ALA A 184 3.08 -18.17 4.21
CA ALA A 184 4.53 -18.31 4.12
C ALA A 184 5.30 -17.10 4.64
N LYS A 185 6.56 -17.34 5.01
CA LYS A 185 7.57 -16.32 5.24
C LYS A 185 8.38 -16.08 3.98
N LEU A 186 8.34 -14.84 3.52
CA LEU A 186 9.17 -14.34 2.44
C LEU A 186 10.45 -13.72 3.02
N LYS A 187 11.61 -14.24 2.64
CA LYS A 187 12.91 -13.72 3.06
C LYS A 187 13.45 -12.77 2.00
N ILE A 188 13.77 -11.54 2.40
CA ILE A 188 14.21 -10.47 1.50
C ILE A 188 15.56 -9.94 1.96
N SER A 189 16.51 -9.82 1.03
CA SER A 189 17.85 -9.31 1.31
C SER A 189 17.88 -7.79 1.53
N ALA A 190 18.96 -7.28 2.10
CA ALA A 190 19.24 -5.85 2.19
C ALA A 190 19.37 -5.14 0.83
N MET A 191 19.47 -5.89 -0.27
CA MET A 191 19.45 -5.36 -1.64
C MET A 191 18.04 -5.35 -2.24
N GLY A 192 17.06 -5.97 -1.57
CA GLY A 192 15.68 -6.04 -2.04
C GLY A 192 15.36 -7.27 -2.89
N ASP A 193 16.26 -8.25 -2.94
CA ASP A 193 16.04 -9.51 -3.65
C ASP A 193 15.30 -10.51 -2.74
N VAL A 194 14.36 -11.25 -3.32
CA VAL A 194 13.76 -12.40 -2.63
C VAL A 194 14.79 -13.53 -2.56
N LEU A 195 15.15 -13.91 -1.35
CA LEU A 195 16.09 -15.00 -1.07
C LEU A 195 15.38 -16.36 -1.06
N ASP A 196 14.23 -16.44 -0.38
CA ASP A 196 13.48 -17.68 -0.23
C ASP A 196 12.00 -17.41 0.15
N VAL A 197 11.17 -18.44 -0.02
CA VAL A 197 9.79 -18.53 0.46
C VAL A 197 9.64 -19.83 1.25
N VAL A 198 9.27 -19.72 2.52
CA VAL A 198 9.16 -20.85 3.44
C VAL A 198 7.71 -20.94 3.92
N SER A 199 7.04 -22.07 3.66
CA SER A 199 5.69 -22.31 4.16
C SER A 199 5.68 -22.42 5.69
N GLU A 200 4.69 -21.81 6.33
CA GLU A 200 4.43 -22.00 7.76
C GLU A 200 3.58 -23.25 8.04
N GLU A 201 2.84 -23.73 7.03
CA GLU A 201 2.01 -24.93 7.12
C GLU A 201 2.66 -26.11 6.34
N PRO A 202 2.35 -27.38 6.69
CA PRO A 202 2.73 -28.55 5.89
C PRO A 202 1.91 -28.58 4.59
N GLU A 203 2.32 -27.77 3.63
CA GLU A 203 1.59 -27.55 2.38
C GLU A 203 2.08 -28.42 1.23
N SER A 204 1.34 -28.36 0.13
CA SER A 204 1.74 -28.91 -1.17
C SER A 204 3.10 -28.33 -1.56
N LEU A 205 4.15 -29.16 -1.46
CA LEU A 205 5.52 -28.83 -1.88
C LEU A 205 5.57 -28.29 -3.32
N LYS A 206 4.61 -28.71 -4.17
CA LYS A 206 4.47 -28.22 -5.54
C LYS A 206 4.02 -26.77 -5.61
N LEU A 207 2.99 -26.37 -4.83
CA LEU A 207 2.52 -24.98 -4.79
C LEU A 207 3.60 -24.07 -4.20
N LEU A 208 4.21 -24.47 -3.09
CA LEU A 208 5.29 -23.71 -2.47
C LEU A 208 6.48 -23.52 -3.43
N GLY A 209 6.88 -24.57 -4.14
CA GLY A 209 7.93 -24.49 -5.15
C GLY A 209 7.60 -23.48 -6.26
N TRP A 210 6.37 -23.55 -6.78
CA TRP A 210 5.89 -22.62 -7.81
C TRP A 210 5.87 -21.16 -7.33
N ILE A 211 5.34 -20.89 -6.12
CA ILE A 211 5.34 -19.53 -5.54
C ILE A 211 6.77 -19.06 -5.30
N ARG A 212 7.63 -19.90 -4.73
CA ARG A 212 9.04 -19.56 -4.47
C ARG A 212 9.76 -19.12 -5.74
N ASP A 213 9.62 -19.88 -6.82
CA ASP A 213 10.29 -19.58 -8.09
C ASP A 213 9.81 -18.26 -8.67
N ARG A 214 8.48 -18.02 -8.66
CA ARG A 214 7.88 -16.75 -9.10
C ARG A 214 8.32 -15.56 -8.26
N MET A 215 8.32 -15.69 -6.94
CA MET A 215 8.77 -14.60 -6.07
C MET A 215 10.24 -14.26 -6.31
N ARG A 216 11.10 -15.24 -6.56
CA ARG A 216 12.53 -14.99 -6.82
C ARG A 216 12.79 -14.39 -8.20
N GLN A 217 12.04 -14.80 -9.22
CA GLN A 217 12.22 -14.37 -10.60
C GLN A 217 11.58 -12.99 -10.85
N ASP A 218 10.34 -12.81 -10.40
CA ASP A 218 9.49 -11.71 -10.88
C ASP A 218 9.38 -10.57 -9.88
N TRP A 219 9.67 -10.79 -8.60
CA TRP A 219 9.51 -9.77 -7.57
C TRP A 219 10.83 -9.12 -7.17
N LYS A 220 10.76 -7.79 -7.02
CA LYS A 220 11.82 -6.96 -6.44
C LYS A 220 11.22 -6.04 -5.39
N PHE A 221 11.97 -5.80 -4.33
CA PHE A 221 11.55 -4.97 -3.22
C PHE A 221 12.50 -3.80 -3.02
N HIS A 222 11.98 -2.68 -2.55
CA HIS A 222 12.75 -1.81 -1.70
C HIS A 222 13.00 -2.55 -0.38
N PRO A 223 14.27 -2.71 0.05
CA PRO A 223 14.60 -3.47 1.24
C PRO A 223 14.02 -2.81 2.48
N ALA A 224 13.83 -3.61 3.52
CA ALA A 224 13.54 -3.09 4.84
C ALA A 224 14.67 -2.14 5.27
N ARG A 225 14.31 -1.10 6.03
CA ARG A 225 15.28 -0.15 6.56
C ARG A 225 15.19 -0.11 8.07
N LEU A 226 16.34 -0.09 8.72
CA LEU A 226 16.47 0.18 10.15
C LEU A 226 17.39 1.38 10.32
N LYS A 227 16.87 2.48 10.89
CA LYS A 227 17.62 3.74 11.05
C LYS A 227 18.24 4.22 9.71
N GLY A 228 17.47 4.10 8.63
CA GLY A 228 17.86 4.53 7.29
C GLY A 228 18.79 3.58 6.52
N LYS A 229 19.32 2.53 7.15
CA LYS A 229 20.17 1.52 6.50
C LYS A 229 19.33 0.33 6.05
N SER A 230 19.58 -0.15 4.84
CA SER A 230 18.94 -1.38 4.35
C SER A 230 19.38 -2.58 5.19
N THR A 231 18.45 -3.49 5.47
CA THR A 231 18.68 -4.72 6.23
C THR A 231 17.93 -5.89 5.61
N ASP A 232 18.45 -7.10 5.83
CA ASP A 232 17.69 -8.32 5.57
C ASP A 232 16.41 -8.31 6.42
N SER A 233 15.34 -8.90 5.89
CA SER A 233 14.04 -8.91 6.53
C SER A 233 13.23 -10.15 6.18
N GLU A 234 12.25 -10.45 7.03
CA GLU A 234 11.23 -11.46 6.78
C GLU A 234 9.86 -10.78 6.75
N LEU A 235 9.01 -11.23 5.83
CA LEU A 235 7.64 -10.78 5.70
C LEU A 235 6.71 -12.00 5.76
N THR A 236 5.75 -12.00 6.66
CA THR A 236 4.68 -13.01 6.66
C THR A 236 3.65 -12.62 5.60
N VAL A 237 3.43 -13.54 4.66
CA VAL A 237 2.61 -13.34 3.48
C VAL A 237 1.56 -14.44 3.39
N LEU A 238 0.30 -14.06 3.18
CA LEU A 238 -0.76 -14.97 2.77
C LEU A 238 -0.97 -14.81 1.27
N PHE A 239 -0.64 -15.86 0.54
CA PHE A 239 -0.89 -15.98 -0.88
C PHE A 239 -2.31 -16.51 -1.08
N LEU A 240 -3.15 -15.78 -1.79
CA LEU A 240 -4.51 -16.20 -2.13
C LEU A 240 -4.65 -16.33 -3.64
N ILE A 241 -4.89 -17.53 -4.15
CA ILE A 241 -5.11 -17.77 -5.57
C ILE A 241 -6.59 -18.06 -5.77
N HIS A 242 -7.30 -17.11 -6.37
CA HIS A 242 -8.76 -17.16 -6.53
C HIS A 242 -9.17 -18.05 -7.70
N SER A 243 -10.35 -18.66 -7.61
CA SER A 243 -10.99 -19.27 -8.78
C SER A 243 -11.56 -18.22 -9.73
N LYS A 244 -11.75 -18.58 -10.99
CA LYS A 244 -12.45 -17.73 -11.95
C LYS A 244 -13.88 -17.46 -11.47
N GLY A 245 -14.32 -16.19 -11.50
CA GLY A 245 -15.60 -15.75 -10.98
C GLY A 245 -15.64 -15.51 -9.46
N MET A 246 -14.51 -15.65 -8.77
CA MET A 246 -14.42 -15.53 -7.31
C MET A 246 -13.66 -14.26 -6.92
N ILE A 247 -14.37 -13.26 -6.39
CA ILE A 247 -13.77 -12.02 -5.86
C ILE A 247 -13.50 -12.15 -4.35
N LYS A 248 -14.34 -12.90 -3.64
CA LYS A 248 -14.24 -13.10 -2.19
C LYS A 248 -13.57 -14.43 -1.90
N PHE A 249 -12.40 -14.38 -1.27
CA PHE A 249 -11.79 -15.56 -0.67
C PHE A 249 -12.49 -15.88 0.65
N VAL A 250 -12.95 -17.13 0.82
CA VAL A 250 -13.50 -17.58 2.11
C VAL A 250 -12.36 -18.19 2.90
N GLU A 251 -11.83 -17.44 3.86
CA GLU A 251 -10.79 -17.94 4.74
C GLU A 251 -11.38 -18.98 5.70
N SER A 252 -10.76 -20.16 5.74
CA SER A 252 -11.20 -21.26 6.63
C SER A 252 -10.61 -21.16 8.02
N LYS A 253 -9.58 -20.34 8.22
CA LYS A 253 -8.89 -20.14 9.49
C LYS A 253 -8.68 -18.65 9.72
N PRO A 254 -8.92 -18.14 10.94
CA PRO A 254 -8.60 -16.76 11.28
C PRO A 254 -7.09 -16.55 11.27
N VAL A 255 -6.67 -15.49 10.60
CA VAL A 255 -5.28 -15.05 10.55
C VAL A 255 -5.03 -14.06 11.70
N LEU A 256 -4.18 -14.44 12.66
CA LEU A 256 -4.00 -13.69 13.91
C LEU A 256 -2.84 -12.67 13.92
N GLN A 257 -2.24 -12.38 12.76
CA GLN A 257 -1.06 -11.50 12.68
C GLN A 257 -1.20 -10.50 11.53
N PRO A 258 -0.43 -9.39 11.55
CA PRO A 258 -0.30 -8.52 10.39
C PRO A 258 0.28 -9.35 9.25
N ILE A 259 -0.52 -9.54 8.21
CA ILE A 259 -0.13 -10.32 7.05
C ILE A 259 -0.15 -9.42 5.84
N THR A 260 0.89 -9.54 5.03
CA THR A 260 0.83 -9.03 3.68
C THR A 260 0.05 -10.00 2.81
N LEU A 261 -0.99 -9.53 2.13
CA LEU A 261 -1.66 -10.31 1.11
C LEU A 261 -0.95 -10.17 -0.22
N ILE A 262 -0.80 -11.30 -0.89
CA ILE A 262 -0.54 -11.36 -2.33
C ILE A 262 -1.67 -12.17 -2.94
N GLN A 263 -2.57 -11.50 -3.64
CA GLN A 263 -3.76 -12.14 -4.19
C GLN A 263 -3.68 -12.20 -5.71
N PHE A 264 -4.01 -13.36 -6.26
CA PHE A 264 -4.04 -13.65 -7.68
C PHE A 264 -5.51 -13.76 -8.10
N TYR A 265 -5.92 -12.90 -9.03
CA TYR A 265 -7.27 -12.85 -9.56
C TYR A 265 -7.27 -13.01 -11.07
N TRP A 266 -8.43 -13.34 -11.63
CA TRP A 266 -8.67 -13.06 -13.04
C TRP A 266 -9.01 -11.59 -13.22
N SER A 267 -8.39 -10.95 -14.21
CA SER A 267 -8.55 -9.53 -14.50
C SER A 267 -10.02 -9.10 -14.66
N HIS A 268 -10.83 -9.92 -15.34
CA HIS A 268 -12.23 -9.62 -15.59
C HIS A 268 -13.08 -9.65 -14.31
N ASP A 269 -12.68 -10.44 -13.30
CA ASP A 269 -13.37 -10.50 -12.01
C ASP A 269 -13.19 -9.19 -11.23
N LEU A 270 -12.03 -8.52 -11.33
CA LEU A 270 -11.79 -7.25 -10.65
C LEU A 270 -12.30 -6.03 -11.42
N PHE A 271 -12.21 -6.04 -12.75
CA PHE A 271 -12.38 -4.83 -13.56
C PHE A 271 -13.69 -4.77 -14.37
N GLY A 272 -14.53 -5.80 -14.32
CA GLY A 272 -15.96 -5.80 -14.67
C GLY A 272 -16.38 -5.44 -16.11
N GLN A 273 -15.70 -4.52 -16.82
CA GLN A 273 -16.29 -3.85 -17.99
C GLN A 273 -15.33 -3.31 -19.08
N VAL A 274 -14.04 -3.66 -19.14
CA VAL A 274 -13.18 -3.09 -20.21
C VAL A 274 -12.24 -4.10 -20.84
N ASN A 275 -12.68 -4.78 -21.92
CA ASN A 275 -11.84 -5.60 -22.83
C ASN A 275 -10.73 -6.40 -22.13
N ALA A 276 -11.00 -6.88 -20.92
CA ALA A 276 -9.98 -7.46 -20.08
C ALA A 276 -9.72 -8.83 -20.68
N MET A 277 -8.57 -8.98 -21.35
CA MET A 277 -8.10 -10.30 -21.74
C MET A 277 -8.14 -11.19 -20.51
N ASP A 278 -8.57 -12.44 -20.68
CA ASP A 278 -8.70 -13.43 -19.63
C ASP A 278 -7.32 -13.80 -19.08
N ARG A 279 -6.76 -12.90 -18.26
CA ARG A 279 -5.39 -12.93 -17.74
C ARG A 279 -5.42 -12.79 -16.24
N TRP A 280 -4.38 -13.30 -15.60
CA TRP A 280 -4.23 -13.12 -14.18
C TRP A 280 -3.71 -11.72 -13.84
N THR A 281 -4.11 -11.24 -12.67
CA THR A 281 -3.64 -9.99 -12.08
C THR A 281 -3.30 -10.23 -10.62
N VAL A 282 -2.35 -9.45 -10.09
CA VAL A 282 -1.88 -9.56 -8.72
C VAL A 282 -2.13 -8.27 -7.99
N THR A 283 -2.66 -8.39 -6.77
CA THR A 283 -2.72 -7.29 -5.81
C THR A 283 -1.80 -7.60 -4.63
N TYR A 284 -1.16 -6.58 -4.07
CA TYR A 284 -0.28 -6.67 -2.90
C TYR A 284 -0.69 -5.62 -1.88
N GLY A 285 -0.83 -5.97 -0.61
CA GLY A 285 -1.01 -4.97 0.44
C GLY A 285 -1.28 -5.58 1.80
N ALA A 286 -1.55 -4.74 2.81
CA ALA A 286 -1.80 -5.20 4.16
C ALA A 286 -3.20 -5.81 4.31
N LEU A 287 -3.29 -6.91 5.05
CA LEU A 287 -4.54 -7.42 5.60
C LEU A 287 -4.51 -7.27 7.12
N GLN A 288 -5.46 -6.51 7.61
CA GLN A 288 -5.90 -6.60 8.99
C GLN A 288 -7.36 -7.06 8.96
N GLU A 289 -7.54 -8.39 9.03
CA GLU A 289 -8.84 -8.96 9.37
C GLU A 289 -9.03 -8.94 10.88
N GLY A 290 -9.46 -7.78 11.37
CA GLY A 290 -10.03 -7.65 12.70
C GLY A 290 -11.55 -7.59 12.59
N SER A 291 -12.22 -8.68 12.95
CA SER A 291 -13.67 -8.83 13.10
C SER A 291 -14.52 -8.63 11.84
N ILE A 292 -14.89 -9.74 11.18
CA ILE A 292 -16.31 -9.86 10.83
C ILE A 292 -17.01 -9.91 12.20
N PRO A 293 -17.85 -8.92 12.58
CA PRO A 293 -18.70 -9.12 13.73
C PRO A 293 -19.61 -10.30 13.39
N ASN A 294 -19.55 -11.36 14.21
CA ASN A 294 -20.64 -12.34 14.25
C ASN A 294 -21.98 -11.63 14.49
#